data_AF-A0A9P0CZC9-F1
#
_entry.id   AF-A0A9P0CZC9-F1
#
_cell.length_a   1.000
_cell.length_b   1.000
_cell.length_c   1.000
_cell.angle_alpha   90.00
_cell.angle_beta   90.00
_cell.angle_gamma   90.00
#
_symmetry.space_group_name_H-M   'P 1'
#
loop_
_entity.id
_entity.type
_entity.pdbx_description
1 polymer ?
#
loop_
_entity_poly.entity_id
_entity_poly.type
_entity_poly.pdbx_seq_one_letter_code
_entity_poly.pdbx_strand_id
1 'polypeptide(L)'
;MSGEDIEVDSTVFPLRSKKRKSHRRMKNVAKLLKLRSHETGPSCNCTRFKCFENVTERERLQIIKQFNEHDEQNLYLTGLISHAPIKRHRSRKNNDEDFEYHSYSYTYKIRVQRDNTAIEVPICYKAMLSMHEISANRQQNIQQHLTTFGH
;
A
#
# COMPACT_ATOMS: atom_id res chain seq x y z
N MET A 1 1.54 -50.06 -60.66
CA MET A 1 1.91 -49.72 -59.28
C MET A 1 1.88 -48.21 -59.20
N SER A 2 0.80 -47.70 -58.62
CA SER A 2 0.49 -46.28 -58.42
C SER A 2 1.39 -45.72 -57.33
N GLY A 3 2.24 -44.74 -57.67
CA GLY A 3 2.88 -43.86 -56.71
C GLY A 3 2.08 -42.57 -56.67
N GLU A 4 1.38 -42.33 -55.56
CA GLU A 4 0.65 -41.10 -55.30
C GLU A 4 1.65 -40.05 -54.76
N ASP A 5 1.79 -38.94 -55.48
CA ASP A 5 2.54 -37.77 -55.02
C ASP A 5 1.73 -37.06 -53.92
N ILE A 6 2.31 -36.96 -52.73
CA ILE A 6 1.72 -36.21 -51.60
C ILE A 6 2.16 -34.75 -51.73
N GLU A 7 1.26 -33.89 -52.20
CA GLU A 7 1.43 -32.44 -52.13
C GLU A 7 1.23 -31.97 -50.67
N VAL A 8 2.31 -31.55 -50.01
CA VAL A 8 2.25 -30.89 -48.70
C VAL A 8 2.06 -29.39 -48.94
N ASP A 9 0.82 -28.92 -48.87
CA ASP A 9 0.50 -27.49 -48.96
C ASP A 9 1.06 -26.73 -47.75
N SER A 10 1.99 -25.84 -48.06
CA SER A 10 2.79 -25.05 -47.14
C SER A 10 2.19 -23.65 -46.97
N THR A 11 1.08 -23.46 -46.25
CA THR A 11 0.67 -22.11 -45.80
C THR A 11 -0.14 -22.08 -44.48
N VAL A 12 0.43 -22.59 -43.37
CA VAL A 12 -0.12 -22.26 -42.04
C VAL A 12 0.40 -20.89 -41.60
N PHE A 13 -0.28 -19.81 -42.01
CA PHE A 13 -0.05 -18.49 -41.42
C PHE A 13 -0.54 -18.49 -39.96
N PRO A 14 0.29 -18.11 -38.97
CA PRO A 14 -0.16 -18.03 -37.58
C PRO A 14 -1.29 -17.01 -37.50
N LEU A 15 -2.44 -17.44 -36.98
CA LEU A 15 -3.61 -16.58 -36.74
C LEU A 15 -3.14 -15.39 -35.89
N ARG A 16 -3.07 -14.20 -36.52
CA ARG A 16 -2.73 -12.96 -35.82
C ARG A 16 -3.74 -12.80 -34.68
N SER A 17 -3.24 -12.81 -33.44
CA SER A 17 -4.10 -12.66 -32.28
C SER A 17 -4.87 -11.34 -32.40
N LYS A 18 -6.22 -11.43 -32.29
CA LYS A 18 -7.07 -10.25 -32.43
C LYS A 18 -6.64 -9.21 -31.39
N LYS A 19 -6.38 -7.98 -31.84
CA LYS A 19 -6.06 -6.84 -30.97
C LYS A 19 -7.13 -6.72 -29.88
N ARG A 20 -6.73 -6.82 -28.60
CA ARG A 20 -7.64 -6.72 -27.46
C ARG A 20 -8.42 -5.40 -27.52
N LYS A 21 -9.75 -5.47 -27.33
CA LYS A 21 -10.61 -4.29 -27.26
C LYS A 21 -10.13 -3.38 -26.11
N SER A 22 -10.01 -2.08 -26.41
CA SER A 22 -9.56 -1.09 -25.44
C SER A 22 -10.72 -0.59 -24.59
N HIS A 23 -10.82 -1.08 -23.35
CA HIS A 23 -11.80 -0.61 -22.36
C HIS A 23 -11.24 0.52 -21.48
N ARG A 24 -10.41 1.42 -22.03
CA ARG A 24 -9.66 2.42 -21.25
C ARG A 24 -10.55 3.25 -20.32
N ARG A 25 -11.72 3.71 -20.80
CA ARG A 25 -12.67 4.49 -19.98
C ARG A 25 -13.20 3.69 -18.78
N MET A 26 -13.69 2.47 -19.02
CA MET A 26 -14.18 1.59 -17.95
C MET A 26 -13.08 1.24 -16.95
N LYS A 27 -11.85 1.00 -17.43
CA LYS A 27 -10.68 0.75 -16.57
C LYS A 27 -10.36 1.96 -15.69
N ASN A 28 -10.44 3.18 -16.23
CA ASN A 28 -10.21 4.40 -15.46
C ASN A 28 -11.28 4.58 -14.38
N VAL A 29 -12.56 4.36 -14.72
CA VAL A 29 -13.67 4.42 -13.77
C VAL A 29 -13.51 3.38 -12.66
N ALA A 30 -13.20 2.12 -13.01
CA ALA A 30 -12.94 1.07 -12.03
C ALA A 30 -11.74 1.40 -11.12
N LYS A 31 -10.69 2.02 -11.67
CA LYS A 31 -9.54 2.49 -10.89
C LYS A 31 -9.94 3.58 -9.90
N LEU A 32 -10.73 4.56 -10.32
CA LEU A 32 -11.23 5.63 -9.46
C LEU A 32 -12.14 5.09 -8.35
N LEU A 33 -13.07 4.20 -8.68
CA LEU A 33 -13.93 3.53 -7.70
C LEU A 33 -13.09 2.83 -6.64
N LYS A 34 -12.11 2.01 -7.06
CA LYS A 34 -11.23 1.30 -6.14
C LYS A 34 -10.39 2.22 -5.25
N LEU A 35 -10.03 3.42 -5.72
CA LEU A 35 -9.28 4.39 -4.92
C LEU A 35 -10.15 5.09 -3.86
N ARG A 36 -11.47 5.11 -4.02
CA ARG A 36 -12.39 5.86 -3.16
C ARG A 36 -13.35 4.98 -2.35
N SER A 37 -13.27 3.66 -2.52
CA SER A 37 -14.16 2.69 -1.88
C SER A 37 -13.48 1.96 -0.72
N HIS A 38 -12.61 2.64 0.04
CA HIS A 38 -11.95 2.02 1.18
C HIS A 38 -12.85 1.98 2.41
N GLU A 39 -12.76 0.90 3.18
CA GLU A 39 -13.51 0.63 4.40
C GLU A 39 -12.58 0.29 5.57
N THR A 40 -12.97 0.64 6.79
CA THR A 40 -12.14 0.35 7.97
C THR A 40 -12.01 -1.17 8.17
N GLY A 41 -10.76 -1.65 8.24
CA GLY A 41 -10.43 -3.06 8.42
C GLY A 41 -10.53 -3.58 9.87
N PRO A 42 -10.09 -4.82 10.11
CA PRO A 42 -10.17 -5.47 11.41
C PRO A 42 -9.21 -4.89 12.46
N SER A 43 -9.53 -5.07 13.74
CA SER A 43 -8.71 -4.55 14.83
C SER A 43 -7.28 -5.11 14.83
N CYS A 44 -6.29 -4.24 15.12
CA CYS A 44 -4.88 -4.64 15.14
C CYS A 44 -4.45 -5.41 16.42
N ASN A 45 -5.32 -5.45 17.43
CA ASN A 45 -5.14 -6.14 18.72
C ASN A 45 -3.80 -5.86 19.41
N CYS A 46 -3.27 -4.64 19.26
CA CYS A 46 -1.99 -4.28 19.85
C CYS A 46 -2.13 -3.92 21.33
N THR A 47 -1.27 -4.47 22.17
CA THR A 47 -1.27 -4.23 23.62
C THR A 47 -0.60 -2.90 23.99
N ARG A 48 0.41 -2.47 23.23
CA ARG A 48 1.21 -1.27 23.51
C ARG A 48 0.42 0.03 23.31
N PHE A 49 -0.21 0.18 22.15
CA PHE A 49 -0.88 1.43 21.75
C PHE A 49 -2.40 1.34 21.83
N LYS A 50 -2.96 0.14 22.02
CA LYS A 50 -4.40 -0.11 22.13
C LYS A 50 -5.20 0.67 21.09
N CYS A 51 -4.76 0.62 19.82
CA CYS A 51 -5.17 1.62 18.82
C CYS A 51 -6.68 1.67 18.59
N PHE A 52 -7.38 0.52 18.67
CA PHE A 52 -8.84 0.46 18.46
C PHE A 52 -9.65 0.77 19.73
N GLU A 53 -9.03 0.78 20.91
CA GLU A 53 -9.64 1.29 22.15
C GLU A 53 -9.47 2.82 22.22
N ASN A 54 -8.29 3.31 21.87
CA ASN A 54 -7.95 4.73 21.93
C ASN A 54 -8.60 5.57 20.83
N VAL A 55 -8.94 4.95 19.69
CA VAL A 55 -9.57 5.62 18.55
C VAL A 55 -10.98 5.07 18.42
N THR A 56 -11.97 5.92 18.66
CA THR A 56 -13.38 5.53 18.63
C THR A 56 -13.83 5.18 17.22
N GLU A 57 -14.91 4.41 17.11
CA GLU A 57 -15.46 4.04 15.81
C GLU A 57 -15.86 5.26 14.96
N ARG A 58 -16.41 6.29 15.59
CA ARG A 58 -16.76 7.55 14.92
C ARG A 58 -15.54 8.24 14.32
N GLU A 59 -14.44 8.30 15.06
CA GLU A 59 -13.17 8.85 14.57
C GLU A 59 -12.61 8.01 13.42
N ARG A 60 -12.68 6.68 13.50
CA ARG A 60 -12.24 5.79 12.39
C ARG A 60 -13.04 6.03 11.11
N LEU A 61 -14.36 6.19 11.23
CA LEU A 61 -15.24 6.50 10.10
C LEU A 61 -14.92 7.88 9.49
N GLN A 62 -14.56 8.86 10.30
CA GLN A 62 -14.11 10.17 9.80
C GLN A 62 -12.78 10.06 9.05
N ILE A 63 -11.83 9.31 9.59
CA ILE A 63 -10.50 9.10 8.97
C ILE A 63 -10.65 8.44 7.60
N ILE A 64 -11.43 7.36 7.49
CA ILE A 64 -11.60 6.66 6.21
C ILE A 64 -12.38 7.50 5.20
N LYS A 65 -13.38 8.27 5.65
CA LYS A 65 -14.11 9.21 4.79
C LYS A 65 -13.17 10.26 4.21
N GLN A 66 -12.35 10.89 5.05
CA GLN A 66 -11.36 11.87 4.61
C GLN A 66 -10.34 11.23 3.64
N PHE A 67 -9.91 10.00 3.92
CA PHE A 67 -8.97 9.28 3.05
C PHE A 67 -9.53 9.00 1.65
N ASN A 68 -10.82 8.69 1.55
CA ASN A 68 -11.51 8.44 0.28
C ASN A 68 -11.78 9.73 -0.52
N GLU A 69 -11.86 10.89 0.15
CA GLU A 69 -12.05 12.19 -0.50
C GLU A 69 -10.75 12.78 -1.06
N HIS A 70 -9.60 12.43 -0.50
CA HIS A 70 -8.30 12.94 -0.96
C HIS A 70 -7.87 12.33 -2.30
N ASP A 71 -7.65 13.20 -3.30
CA ASP A 71 -7.05 12.79 -4.57
C ASP A 71 -5.57 12.40 -4.44
N GLU A 72 -4.88 12.96 -3.44
CA GLU A 72 -3.45 12.74 -3.16
C GLU A 72 -3.21 11.89 -1.91
N GLN A 73 -3.80 10.69 -1.89
CA GLN A 73 -3.69 9.76 -0.75
C GLN A 73 -2.26 9.49 -0.29
N ASN A 74 -1.29 9.41 -1.21
CA ASN A 74 0.09 9.14 -0.83
C ASN A 74 0.71 10.30 -0.03
N LEU A 75 0.39 11.56 -0.38
CA LEU A 75 0.84 12.74 0.36
C LEU A 75 0.17 12.83 1.74
N TYR A 76 -1.09 12.44 1.83
CA TYR A 76 -1.75 12.29 3.12
C TYR A 76 -1.05 11.24 4.01
N LEU A 77 -0.75 10.07 3.46
CA LEU A 77 -0.10 8.98 4.19
C LEU A 77 1.34 9.30 4.60
N THR A 78 2.11 9.99 3.75
CA THR A 78 3.47 10.43 4.11
C THR A 78 3.43 11.40 5.30
N GLY A 79 2.43 12.28 5.39
CA GLY A 79 2.25 13.19 6.53
C GLY A 79 1.93 12.49 7.85
N LEU A 80 1.52 11.22 7.81
CA LEU A 80 1.21 10.38 8.97
C LEU A 80 2.38 9.48 9.40
N ILE A 81 3.48 9.47 8.65
CA ILE A 81 4.67 8.68 8.91
C ILE A 81 5.81 9.61 9.29
N SER A 82 6.45 9.34 10.42
CA SER A 82 7.70 10.00 10.79
C SER A 82 8.84 8.98 10.76
N HIS A 83 9.95 9.33 10.13
CA HIS A 83 11.11 8.47 10.01
C HIS A 83 12.34 9.12 10.65
N ALA A 84 13.23 8.31 11.23
CA ALA A 84 14.46 8.78 11.84
C ALA A 84 15.60 7.79 11.56
N PRO A 85 16.81 8.28 11.20
CA PRO A 85 17.96 7.42 10.93
C PRO A 85 18.39 6.67 12.19
N ILE A 86 18.71 5.39 12.05
CA ILE A 86 19.17 4.55 13.16
C ILE A 86 20.64 4.85 13.43
N LYS A 87 20.93 5.45 14.59
CA LYS A 87 22.28 5.88 14.97
C LYS A 87 23.20 4.75 15.39
N ARG A 88 22.64 3.66 15.93
CA ARG A 88 23.40 2.51 16.44
C ARG A 88 22.62 1.23 16.27
N HIS A 89 23.29 0.22 15.71
CA HIS A 89 22.79 -1.16 15.69
C HIS A 89 23.33 -1.92 16.90
N ARG A 90 22.51 -2.81 17.45
CA ARG A 90 22.97 -3.75 18.47
C ARG A 90 23.87 -4.78 17.79
N SER A 91 25.12 -4.89 18.25
CA SER A 91 26.01 -5.97 17.80
C SER A 91 25.37 -7.33 18.13
N ARG A 92 25.22 -8.17 17.11
CA ARG A 92 24.84 -9.58 17.28
C ARG A 92 26.11 -10.41 17.33
N LYS A 93 26.17 -11.41 18.21
CA LYS A 93 27.36 -12.28 18.36
C LYS A 93 27.59 -13.21 17.15
N ASN A 94 26.61 -13.37 16.28
CA ASN A 94 26.74 -14.14 15.05
C ASN A 94 26.90 -13.15 13.89
N ASN A 95 28.09 -13.11 13.33
CA ASN A 95 28.42 -12.39 12.10
C ASN A 95 27.80 -13.15 10.93
N ASP A 96 26.49 -13.02 10.77
CA ASP A 96 25.86 -13.37 9.51
C ASP A 96 26.06 -12.14 8.59
N GLU A 97 27.06 -12.22 7.73
CA GLU A 97 27.50 -11.15 6.81
C GLU A 97 26.41 -10.72 5.81
N ASP A 98 25.29 -11.43 5.77
CA ASP A 98 24.20 -11.26 4.79
C ASP A 98 22.98 -10.48 5.31
N PHE A 99 22.97 -9.98 6.55
CA PHE A 99 21.83 -9.19 7.04
C PHE A 99 21.99 -7.69 6.78
N GLU A 100 21.24 -7.20 5.79
CA GLU A 100 21.11 -5.76 5.55
C GLU A 100 20.35 -5.10 6.71
N TYR A 101 21.06 -4.28 7.49
CA TYR A 101 20.47 -3.55 8.60
C TYR A 101 19.53 -2.45 8.10
N HIS A 102 18.35 -2.32 8.71
CA HIS A 102 17.48 -1.18 8.44
C HIS A 102 18.18 0.14 8.80
N SER A 103 18.35 1.04 7.84
CA SER A 103 18.98 2.34 8.08
C SER A 103 18.07 3.34 8.79
N TYR A 104 16.76 3.12 8.76
CA TYR A 104 15.74 4.03 9.29
C TYR A 104 14.72 3.33 10.19
N SER A 105 14.25 4.06 11.19
CA SER A 105 13.13 3.69 12.05
C SER A 105 11.89 4.50 11.64
N TYR A 106 10.72 3.87 11.69
CA TYR A 106 9.44 4.49 11.31
C TYR A 106 8.46 4.49 12.47
N THR A 107 7.76 5.60 12.63
CA THR A 107 6.68 5.81 13.59
C THR A 107 5.44 6.28 12.86
N TYR A 108 4.27 5.89 13.37
CA TYR A 108 2.98 6.13 12.73
C TYR A 108 2.07 6.90 13.67
N LYS A 109 1.33 7.84 13.09
CA LYS A 109 0.34 8.64 13.80
C LYS A 109 -0.90 8.84 12.94
N ILE A 110 -2.00 9.17 13.58
CA ILE A 110 -3.24 9.61 12.92
C ILE A 110 -3.67 10.94 13.50
N ARG A 111 -4.43 11.71 12.73
CA ARG A 111 -5.03 12.96 13.18
C ARG A 111 -6.51 12.71 13.44
N VAL A 112 -6.94 12.97 14.67
CA VAL A 112 -8.34 12.86 15.09
C VAL A 112 -8.83 14.21 15.60
N GLN A 113 -10.10 14.52 15.35
CA GLN A 113 -10.71 15.76 15.85
C GLN A 113 -11.42 15.47 17.17
N ARG A 114 -10.92 16.05 18.26
CA ARG A 114 -11.54 15.99 19.60
C ARG A 114 -11.77 17.40 20.09
N ASP A 115 -13.00 17.69 20.54
CA ASP A 115 -13.37 18.98 21.11
C ASP A 115 -12.94 20.19 20.24
N ASN A 116 -13.19 20.10 18.92
CA ASN A 116 -12.80 21.08 17.90
C ASN A 116 -11.29 21.29 17.70
N THR A 117 -10.45 20.44 18.27
CA THR A 117 -8.99 20.45 18.07
C THR A 117 -8.51 19.20 17.35
N ALA A 118 -7.51 19.35 16.47
CA ALA A 118 -6.87 18.23 15.80
C ALA A 118 -5.73 17.70 16.68
N ILE A 119 -5.85 16.45 17.13
CA ILE A 119 -4.89 15.77 18.01
C ILE A 119 -4.19 14.65 17.23
N GLU A 120 -2.88 14.54 17.40
CA GLU A 120 -2.08 13.46 16.83
C GLU A 120 -2.02 12.27 17.81
N VAL A 121 -2.50 11.11 17.39
CA VAL A 121 -2.50 9.88 18.19
C VAL A 121 -1.50 8.89 17.62
N PRO A 122 -0.53 8.39 18.41
CA PRO A 122 0.42 7.39 17.95
C PRO A 122 -0.27 6.04 17.76
N ILE A 123 0.04 5.37 16.65
CA ILE A 123 -0.55 4.08 16.30
C ILE A 123 0.52 3.07 15.86
N CYS A 124 0.16 1.79 15.83
CA CYS A 124 1.03 0.75 15.30
C CYS A 124 0.92 0.63 13.77
N TYR A 125 1.92 0.02 13.15
CA TYR A 125 1.93 -0.27 11.71
C TYR A 125 0.66 -1.00 11.24
N LYS A 126 0.21 -2.02 11.98
CA LYS A 126 -1.00 -2.78 11.66
C LYS A 126 -2.28 -1.94 11.73
N ALA A 127 -2.35 -1.00 12.67
CA ALA A 127 -3.48 -0.08 12.78
C ALA A 127 -3.53 0.86 11.57
N MET A 128 -2.38 1.34 11.08
CA MET A 128 -2.30 2.18 9.89
C MET A 128 -2.84 1.47 8.66
N LEU A 129 -2.48 0.18 8.48
CA LEU A 129 -3.01 -0.62 7.37
C LEU A 129 -4.52 -0.84 7.50
N SER A 130 -4.99 -1.10 8.71
CA SER A 130 -6.39 -1.43 8.95
C SER A 130 -7.32 -0.21 8.89
N MET A 131 -6.95 0.89 9.55
CA MET A 131 -7.78 2.10 9.61
C MET A 131 -8.00 2.75 8.24
N HIS A 132 -7.04 2.58 7.32
CA HIS A 132 -7.03 3.19 5.99
C HIS A 132 -7.24 2.17 4.86
N GLU A 133 -7.38 0.89 5.19
CA GLU A 133 -7.48 -0.23 4.24
C GLU A 133 -6.37 -0.29 3.18
N ILE A 134 -5.13 -0.16 3.64
CA ILE A 134 -3.95 -0.12 2.78
C ILE A 134 -3.20 -1.45 2.83
N SER A 135 -2.67 -1.87 1.69
CA SER A 135 -1.79 -3.03 1.61
C SER A 135 -0.41 -2.74 2.21
N ALA A 136 0.20 -3.75 2.82
CA ALA A 136 1.55 -3.64 3.36
C ALA A 136 2.57 -3.14 2.31
N ASN A 137 2.48 -3.63 1.08
CA ASN A 137 3.36 -3.22 -0.02
C ASN A 137 3.25 -1.72 -0.32
N ARG A 138 2.03 -1.16 -0.30
CA ARG A 138 1.85 0.28 -0.51
C ARG A 138 2.50 1.08 0.60
N GLN A 139 2.35 0.65 1.85
CA GLN A 139 3.00 1.30 3.00
C GLN A 139 4.54 1.23 2.92
N GLN A 140 5.09 0.08 2.52
CA GLN A 140 6.53 -0.10 2.30
C GLN A 140 7.07 0.77 1.17
N ASN A 141 6.34 0.89 0.07
CA ASN A 141 6.73 1.79 -1.03
C ASN A 141 6.79 3.26 -0.56
N ILE A 142 5.86 3.68 0.30
CA ILE A 142 5.88 5.02 0.88
C ILE A 142 7.08 5.20 1.80
N GLN A 143 7.41 4.21 2.64
CA GLN A 143 8.62 4.24 3.47
C GLN A 143 9.89 4.38 2.64
N GLN A 144 10.03 3.57 1.58
CA GLN A 144 11.17 3.64 0.67
C GLN A 144 11.25 5.02 0.00
N HIS A 145 10.12 5.56 -0.46
CA HIS A 145 10.08 6.90 -1.06
C HIS A 145 10.56 7.98 -0.08
N LEU A 146 10.14 7.90 1.20
CA LEU A 146 10.58 8.84 2.24
C LEU A 146 12.09 8.80 2.47
N THR A 147 12.70 7.61 2.41
CA THR A 147 14.14 7.46 2.64
C THR A 147 14.99 7.77 1.42
N THR A 148 14.47 7.57 0.21
CA THR A 148 15.23 7.78 -1.03
C THR A 148 15.22 9.23 -1.49
N PHE A 149 14.07 9.91 -1.37
CA PHE A 149 13.87 11.27 -1.88
C PHE A 149 13.77 12.31 -0.76
N GLY A 150 14.34 12.02 0.42
CA GLY A 150 14.23 12.82 1.64
C GLY A 150 14.26 14.33 1.34
N HIS A 151 13.20 15.02 1.76
CA HIS A 151 13.16 16.48 1.82
C HIS A 151 14.01 16.99 2.99
#